data_AF-A0A936GWV2-F1
#
_entry.id   AF-A0A936GWV2-F1
#
_cell.length_a   1.000
_cell.length_b   1.000
_cell.length_c   1.000
_cell.angle_alpha   90.00
_cell.angle_beta   90.00
_cell.angle_gamma   90.00
#
_symmetry.space_group_name_H-M   'P 1'
#
loop_
_entity.id
_entity.type
_entity.pdbx_description
1 polymer ?
#
loop_
_entity_poly.entity_id
_entity_poly.type
_entity_poly.pdbx_seq_one_letter_code
_entity_poly.pdbx_strand_id
1 'polypeptide(L)' 'MKMLIRWVSLNLLLIFFTSNAFAQWQNMGGPQRGLAWNIFKKDGRLFAATRNSVSYSDDDGKSWHLLKGATNFFYWMKLK' A
#
# COMPACT_ATOMS: atom_id res chain seq x y z
N MET A 1 -28.30 26.94 -30.18
CA MET A 1 -28.72 26.85 -28.76
C MET A 1 -28.67 25.42 -28.18
N LYS A 2 -29.25 24.39 -28.83
CA LYS A 2 -29.23 22.99 -28.35
C LYS A 2 -27.83 22.41 -28.06
N MET A 3 -26.85 22.76 -28.88
CA MET A 3 -25.46 22.31 -28.73
C MET A 3 -24.80 22.90 -27.46
N LEU A 4 -25.01 24.19 -27.19
CA LEU A 4 -24.48 24.87 -26.00
C LEU A 4 -25.04 24.26 -24.70
N ILE A 5 -26.34 23.97 -24.68
CA ILE A 5 -27.02 23.30 -23.56
C ILE A 5 -26.37 21.94 -23.29
N ARG A 6 -26.07 21.17 -24.36
CA ARG A 6 -25.41 19.86 -24.25
C ARG A 6 -24.04 19.94 -23.57
N TRP A 7 -23.22 20.91 -23.95
CA TRP A 7 -21.90 21.13 -23.36
C TRP A 7 -21.98 21.53 -21.89
N VAL A 8 -22.90 22.44 -21.56
CA VAL A 8 -23.13 22.86 -20.16
C VAL A 8 -23.64 21.69 -19.32
N SER A 9 -24.60 20.90 -19.83
CA SER A 9 -25.11 19.72 -19.15
C SER A 9 -24.02 18.67 -18.91
N LEU A 10 -23.13 18.43 -19.88
CA LEU A 10 -22.03 17.47 -19.73
C LEU A 10 -21.03 17.93 -18.66
N ASN A 11 -20.65 19.22 -18.66
CA ASN A 11 -19.71 19.76 -17.67
C ASN A 11 -20.31 19.77 -16.26
N LEU A 12 -21.60 20.12 -16.12
CA LEU A 12 -22.31 20.01 -14.85
C LEU A 12 -22.34 18.56 -14.36
N LEU A 13 -22.58 17.59 -15.24
CA LEU A 13 -22.59 16.17 -14.89
C LEU A 13 -21.22 15.72 -14.35
N LEU A 14 -20.12 16.14 -14.99
CA LEU A 14 -18.76 15.77 -14.60
C LEU A 14 -18.35 16.28 -13.21
N ILE A 15 -18.86 17.44 -12.79
CA ILE A 15 -18.60 18.00 -11.45
C ILE A 15 -19.22 17.12 -10.35
N PHE A 16 -20.34 16.44 -10.61
CA PHE A 16 -20.95 15.53 -9.63
C PHE A 16 -20.19 14.19 -9.47
N PHE A 17 -19.31 13.84 -10.42
CA PHE A 17 -18.52 12.60 -10.37
C PHE A 17 -17.11 12.80 -9.81
N THR A 18 -16.74 14.01 -9.40
CA THR A 18 -15.47 14.23 -8.69
C THR A 18 -15.59 13.73 -7.26
N SER A 19 -15.41 12.43 -7.05
CA SER A 19 -15.22 11.88 -5.71
C SER A 19 -13.78 12.15 -5.27
N ASN A 20 -13.61 12.88 -4.17
CA ASN A 20 -12.32 12.89 -3.48
C ASN A 20 -12.06 11.47 -2.96
N ALA A 21 -10.97 10.85 -3.40
CA ALA A 21 -10.52 9.60 -2.80
C ALA A 21 -9.94 9.90 -1.42
N PHE A 22 -10.78 9.81 -0.38
CA PHE A 22 -10.32 9.90 1.00
C PHE A 22 -9.66 8.58 1.38
N ALA A 23 -8.34 8.59 1.53
CA ALA A 23 -7.61 7.49 2.15
C ALA A 23 -7.57 7.69 3.67
N GLN A 24 -8.11 6.75 4.43
CA GLN A 24 -8.01 6.75 5.89
C GLN A 24 -6.76 5.97 6.32
N TRP A 25 -5.80 6.68 6.91
CA TRP A 25 -4.59 6.06 7.46
C TRP A 25 -4.87 5.56 8.88
N GLN A 26 -4.65 4.26 9.11
CA GLN A 26 -4.74 3.63 10.42
C GLN A 26 -3.39 3.00 10.78
N ASN A 27 -3.00 3.09 12.07
CA ASN A 27 -1.79 2.46 12.55
C ASN A 27 -2.01 0.95 12.70
N MET A 28 -1.20 0.14 12.01
CA MET A 28 -1.35 -1.32 11.93
C MET A 28 -0.24 -2.06 12.70
N GLY A 29 0.35 -1.45 13.72
CA GLY A 29 1.33 -2.10 14.61
C GLY A 29 2.74 -2.29 14.00
N GLY A 30 2.88 -2.23 12.68
CA GLY A 30 4.15 -2.22 11.96
C GLY A 30 5.04 -3.46 12.21
N PRO A 31 6.14 -3.62 11.46
CA PRO A 31 7.11 -4.67 11.75
C PRO A 31 7.78 -4.41 13.12
N GLN A 32 7.81 -5.42 13.99
CA GLN A 32 8.27 -5.38 15.40
C GLN A 32 9.65 -4.73 15.68
N ARG A 33 10.46 -4.42 14.67
CA ARG A 33 11.87 -4.01 14.82
C ARG A 33 12.27 -2.74 14.07
N GLY A 34 11.36 -1.78 13.94
CA GLY A 34 11.68 -0.41 13.54
C GLY A 34 11.16 0.01 12.17
N LEU A 35 11.79 1.04 11.59
CA LEU A 35 11.37 1.61 10.30
C LEU A 35 11.55 0.59 9.18
N ALA A 36 10.46 0.32 8.44
CA ALA A 36 10.53 -0.40 7.19
C ALA A 36 11.14 0.52 6.12
N TRP A 37 12.22 0.08 5.51
CA TRP A 37 12.83 0.78 4.36
C TRP A 37 12.11 0.43 3.07
N ASN A 38 11.55 -0.77 3.00
CA ASN A 38 10.81 -1.23 1.85
C ASN A 38 9.68 -2.17 2.27
N ILE A 39 8.58 -2.13 1.54
CA ILE A 39 7.45 -3.04 1.69
C ILE A 39 7.01 -3.48 0.30
N PHE A 40 6.78 -4.78 0.11
CA PHE A 40 6.25 -5.32 -1.14
C PHE A 40 5.31 -6.50 -0.86
N LYS A 41 4.43 -6.81 -1.81
CA LYS A 41 3.47 -7.92 -1.75
C LYS A 41 3.86 -8.98 -2.76
N LYS A 42 3.86 -10.24 -2.35
CA LYS A 42 4.07 -11.40 -3.23
C LYS A 42 3.24 -12.58 -2.75
N ASP A 43 2.51 -13.21 -3.67
CA ASP A 43 1.69 -14.40 -3.39
C ASP A 43 0.71 -14.20 -2.21
N GLY A 44 0.10 -13.01 -2.11
CA GLY A 44 -0.82 -12.64 -1.03
C GLY A 44 -0.15 -12.21 0.27
N ARG A 45 1.15 -12.49 0.46
CA ARG A 45 1.94 -12.12 1.65
C ARG A 45 2.62 -10.77 1.48
N LEU A 46 2.55 -9.93 2.50
CA LEU A 46 3.35 -8.71 2.60
C LEU A 46 4.69 -9.02 3.25
N PHE A 47 5.73 -8.34 2.79
CA PHE A 47 7.06 -8.41 3.36
C PHE A 47 7.57 -7.00 3.60
N ALA A 48 8.13 -6.75 4.78
CA ALA A 48 8.75 -5.50 5.14
C ALA A 48 10.23 -5.75 5.46
N ALA A 49 11.10 -5.09 4.71
CA ALA A 49 12.53 -5.06 5.00
C ALA A 49 12.79 -3.92 5.98
N THR A 50 13.28 -4.27 7.16
CA THR A 50 13.81 -3.31 8.14
C THR A 50 15.34 -3.31 8.09
N ARG A 51 15.97 -2.45 8.88
CA ARG A 51 17.44 -2.34 8.95
C ARG A 51 18.17 -3.68 9.17
N ASN A 52 17.62 -4.55 10.02
CA ASN A 52 18.31 -5.75 10.49
C ASN A 52 17.49 -7.04 10.32
N SER A 53 16.27 -6.95 9.79
CA SER A 53 15.42 -8.12 9.63
C SER A 53 14.38 -7.93 8.53
N VAL A 54 13.93 -9.06 7.97
CA VAL A 54 12.70 -9.10 7.18
C VAL A 54 11.56 -9.60 8.07
N SER A 55 10.44 -8.89 8.05
CA SER A 55 9.19 -9.35 8.64
C SER A 55 8.16 -9.59 7.53
N TYR A 56 7.17 -10.43 7.78
CA TYR A 56 6.08 -10.68 6.85
C TYR A 56 4.72 -10.58 7.55
N SER A 57 3.68 -10.39 6.75
CA SER A 57 2.29 -10.36 7.19
C SER A 57 1.44 -11.15 6.20
N ASP A 58 0.56 -12.01 6.75
CA ASP A 58 -0.40 -12.82 6.00
C ASP A 58 -1.82 -12.24 6.03
N ASP A 59 -2.01 -11.09 6.69
CA ASP A 59 -3.31 -10.49 6.99
C ASP A 59 -3.37 -9.01 6.59
N ASP A 60 -2.74 -8.70 5.45
CA ASP A 60 -2.68 -7.35 4.87
C ASP A 60 -2.14 -6.27 5.84
N GLY A 61 -1.15 -6.66 6.65
CA GLY A 61 -0.39 -5.77 7.52
C GLY A 61 -0.99 -5.60 8.91
N LYS A 62 -2.07 -6.33 9.25
CA LYS A 62 -2.70 -6.30 10.58
C LYS A 62 -1.79 -6.90 11.65
N SER A 63 -1.01 -7.92 11.31
CA SER A 63 0.00 -8.51 12.18
C SER A 63 1.28 -8.83 11.41
N TRP A 64 2.41 -8.77 12.11
CA TRP A 64 3.74 -8.94 11.54
C TRP A 64 4.54 -10.00 12.28
N HIS A 65 5.14 -10.91 11.52
CA HIS A 65 5.99 -11.99 12.02
C HIS A 65 7.41 -11.85 11.48
N LEU A 66 8.40 -12.11 12.33
CA LEU A 66 9.80 -12.11 11.90
C LEU A 66 10.04 -13.30 10.96
N LEU A 67 10.64 -13.05 9.79
CA LEU A 67 11.10 -14.12 8.92
C LEU A 67 12.36 -14.74 9.53
N LYS A 68 12.23 -15.97 10.05
CA LYS A 68 13.36 -16.69 10.67
C LYS A 68 14.49 -16.86 9.66
N GLY A 69 15.73 -16.61 10.10
CA GLY A 69 16.91 -16.71 9.25
C GLY A 69 17.07 -15.56 8.25
N ALA A 70 16.29 -14.47 8.39
CA ALA A 70 16.45 -13.21 7.64
C ALA A 70 17.07 -12.10 8.52
N THR A 71 17.94 -12.47 9.44
CA THR A 71 18.59 -11.57 10.42
C THR A 71 20.08 -11.48 10.11
N ASN A 72 20.47 -10.55 9.23
CA ASN A 72 21.83 -10.19 8.80
C ASN A 72 21.76 -9.21 7.61
N PHE A 73 22.80 -8.41 7.41
CA PHE A 73 22.78 -7.19 6.58
C PHE A 73 22.61 -7.38 5.05
N PHE A 74 22.49 -8.61 4.55
CA PHE A 74 22.59 -8.89 3.11
C PHE A 74 21.56 -9.90 2.59
N TYR A 75 20.28 -9.72 2.89
CA TYR A 75 19.23 -10.45 2.17
C TYR A 75 18.82 -9.64 0.94
N TRP A 76 19.21 -10.11 -0.24
CA TRP A 76 18.61 -9.68 -1.49
C TRP A 76 17.39 -10.54 -1.79
N MET A 77 16.25 -9.91 -2.05
CA MET A 77 15.12 -10.65 -2.59
C MET A 77 15.26 -10.75 -4.11
N LYS A 78 15.40 -11.98 -4.61
CA LYS A 78 15.28 -12.25 -6.05
C LYS A 78 13.79 -12.31 -6.40
N LEU A 79 13.30 -11.26 -7.05
CA LEU A 79 12.01 -11.30 -7.73
C LEU A 79 12.15 -12.28 -8.90
N LYS A 80 11.15 -13.15 -9.07
CA LYS A 80 11.04 -14.03 -10.26
C LYS A 80 10.38 -13.23 -11.36
#